data_AF-A0A2A4UF51-F1
#
_entry.id   AF-A0A2A4UF51-F1
#
_cell.length_a   1.000
_cell.length_b   1.000
_cell.length_c   1.000
_cell.angle_alpha   90.00
_cell.angle_beta   90.00
_cell.angle_gamma   90.00
#
_symmetry.space_group_name_H-M   'P 1'
#
loop_
_entity.id
_entity.type
_entity.pdbx_description
1 polymer ?
#
loop_
_entity_poly.entity_id
_entity_poly.type
_entity_poly.pdbx_seq_one_letter_code
_entity_poly.pdbx_strand_id
1 'polypeptide(L)'
;MLNNRLHNKSMSKDKEWNVEDYIERLLPKKGALSEAFTFAPYVEIKKEDITYEMIEECYVFMAHIVRDYGEQYLPIFERLHSELEVYKKRQKMLDKALSVSKKNPNYH
;
A
#
# COMPACT_ATOMS: atom_id res chain seq x y z
N MET A 1 20.93 21.05 -64.85
CA MET A 1 20.51 19.66 -64.57
C MET A 1 19.87 19.65 -63.18
N LEU A 2 18.54 19.66 -63.13
CA LEU A 2 17.75 19.50 -61.92
C LEU A 2 17.62 18.01 -61.61
N ASN A 3 17.78 17.62 -60.36
CA ASN A 3 16.76 16.84 -59.66
C ASN A 3 17.11 16.67 -58.17
N ASN A 4 16.40 17.46 -57.35
CA ASN A 4 16.18 17.23 -55.94
C ASN A 4 15.53 15.85 -55.74
N ARG A 5 16.22 14.91 -55.07
CA ARG A 5 15.59 13.73 -54.49
C ARG A 5 15.17 14.04 -53.06
N LEU A 6 13.94 14.49 -52.91
CA LEU A 6 13.18 14.40 -51.68
C LEU A 6 12.21 13.20 -51.79
N HIS A 7 11.96 12.55 -50.65
CA HIS A 7 10.95 11.52 -50.37
C HIS A 7 11.32 10.10 -50.86
N ASN A 8 11.32 9.04 -50.04
CA ASN A 8 10.44 8.70 -48.92
C ASN A 8 11.19 7.84 -47.88
N LYS A 9 11.32 8.31 -46.64
CA LYS A 9 11.55 7.41 -45.50
C LYS A 9 10.16 6.96 -45.05
N SER A 10 9.65 5.88 -45.63
CA SER A 10 8.42 5.27 -45.15
C SER A 10 8.66 4.82 -43.71
N MET A 11 8.04 5.51 -42.75
CA MET A 11 7.83 4.93 -41.43
C MET A 11 6.89 3.75 -41.67
N SER A 12 7.46 2.55 -41.69
CA SER A 12 6.69 1.32 -41.81
C SER A 12 5.74 1.22 -40.62
N LYS A 13 4.45 1.31 -40.94
CA LYS A 13 3.30 0.62 -40.34
C LYS A 13 3.56 -0.01 -38.98
N ASP A 14 2.87 0.52 -37.98
CA ASP A 14 2.22 -0.23 -36.91
C ASP A 14 3.03 -1.44 -36.45
N LYS A 15 4.06 -1.18 -35.63
CA LYS A 15 4.57 -2.23 -34.75
C LYS A 15 3.42 -2.63 -33.83
N GLU A 16 2.77 -3.71 -34.22
CA GLU A 16 1.77 -4.42 -33.43
C GLU A 16 2.27 -4.53 -32.00
N TRP A 17 1.53 -3.96 -31.06
CA TRP A 17 1.91 -3.96 -29.65
C TRP A 17 1.85 -5.40 -29.14
N ASN A 18 3.01 -6.04 -29.07
CA ASN A 18 3.17 -7.36 -28.50
C ASN A 18 3.49 -7.20 -27.00
N VAL A 19 2.59 -7.69 -26.14
CA VAL A 19 2.69 -7.51 -24.68
C VAL A 19 3.90 -8.27 -24.14
N GLU A 20 4.21 -9.42 -24.73
CA GLU A 20 5.31 -10.30 -24.34
C GLU A 20 6.67 -9.57 -24.44
N ASP A 21 6.88 -8.75 -25.48
CA ASP A 21 8.10 -7.93 -25.66
C ASP A 21 8.31 -6.91 -24.52
N TYR A 22 7.22 -6.45 -23.88
CA TYR A 22 7.28 -5.50 -22.77
C TYR A 22 7.36 -6.18 -21.41
N ILE A 23 6.76 -7.36 -21.25
CA ILE A 23 6.84 -8.13 -20.01
C ILE A 23 8.30 -8.33 -19.61
N GLU A 24 9.18 -8.73 -20.55
CA GLU A 24 10.61 -8.91 -20.25
C GLU A 24 11.30 -7.63 -19.77
N ARG A 25 10.84 -6.45 -20.21
CA ARG A 25 11.38 -5.15 -19.78
C ARG A 25 10.85 -4.69 -18.42
N LEU A 26 9.64 -5.13 -18.08
CA LEU A 26 8.96 -4.80 -16.83
C LEU A 26 9.32 -5.78 -15.70
N LEU A 27 9.78 -6.98 -16.04
CA LEU A 27 10.28 -7.93 -15.06
C LEU A 27 11.48 -7.33 -14.33
N PRO A 28 11.52 -7.42 -12.98
CA PRO A 28 12.69 -6.98 -12.23
C PRO A 28 13.89 -7.77 -12.72
N LYS A 29 14.96 -7.06 -13.11
CA LYS A 29 16.22 -7.69 -13.55
C LYS A 29 16.65 -8.69 -12.48
N LYS A 30 17.00 -9.93 -12.87
CA LYS A 30 17.50 -10.95 -11.93
C LYS A 30 18.60 -10.34 -11.06
N GLY A 31 18.38 -10.33 -9.74
CA GLY A 31 19.28 -9.70 -8.76
C GLY A 31 18.93 -8.27 -8.32
N ALA A 32 17.78 -7.71 -8.74
CA ALA A 32 17.34 -6.38 -8.31
C ALA A 32 16.79 -6.33 -6.87
N LEU A 33 16.40 -7.49 -6.32
CA LEU A 33 15.95 -7.61 -4.93
C LEU A 33 17.11 -8.09 -4.07
N SER A 34 17.33 -7.42 -2.92
CA SER A 34 18.35 -7.85 -1.95
C SER A 34 18.07 -9.27 -1.47
N GLU A 35 19.12 -10.02 -1.08
CA GLU A 35 18.97 -11.38 -0.52
C GLU A 35 17.99 -11.44 0.68
N ALA A 36 17.90 -10.36 1.46
CA ALA A 36 16.94 -10.21 2.55
C ALA A 36 15.48 -10.28 2.09
N PHE A 37 15.19 -9.90 0.84
CA PHE A 37 13.86 -9.93 0.25
C PHE A 37 13.52 -11.29 -0.37
N THR A 38 14.53 -12.06 -0.78
CA THR A 38 14.36 -13.39 -1.37
C THR A 38 14.21 -14.51 -0.32
N PHE A 39 14.68 -14.29 0.90
CA PHE A 39 14.70 -15.28 1.98
C PHE A 39 13.87 -14.91 3.20
N ALA A 40 13.04 -13.87 3.14
CA ALA A 40 12.10 -13.60 4.22
C ALA A 40 11.18 -14.84 4.37
N PRO A 41 11.22 -15.56 5.50
CA PRO A 41 10.28 -16.65 5.73
C PRO A 41 8.88 -16.06 5.63
N TYR A 42 7.98 -16.74 4.92
CA TYR A 42 6.58 -16.33 4.88
C TYR A 42 6.05 -16.36 6.32
N VAL A 43 5.87 -15.18 6.92
CA VAL A 43 5.22 -15.04 8.22
C VAL A 43 3.76 -14.76 7.92
N GLU A 44 2.90 -15.72 8.26
CA GLU A 44 1.46 -15.51 8.24
C GLU A 44 1.10 -14.57 9.40
N ILE A 45 0.79 -13.30 9.08
CA ILE A 45 0.31 -12.33 10.06
C ILE A 45 -1.19 -12.54 10.22
N LYS A 46 -1.63 -12.93 11.42
CA LYS A 46 -3.05 -13.07 11.73
C LYS A 46 -3.60 -11.72 12.20
N LYS A 47 -4.94 -11.60 12.18
CA LYS A 47 -5.59 -10.35 12.58
C LYS A 47 -5.36 -10.02 14.06
N GLU A 48 -5.20 -11.05 14.88
CA GLU A 48 -4.96 -10.92 16.32
C GLU A 48 -3.55 -10.42 16.65
N ASP A 49 -2.61 -10.56 15.71
CA ASP A 49 -1.22 -10.10 15.86
C ASP A 49 -1.08 -8.59 15.66
N ILE A 50 -2.12 -7.93 15.13
CA ILE A 50 -2.12 -6.49 14.84
C ILE A 50 -2.57 -5.73 16.09
N THR A 51 -1.62 -5.10 16.79
CA THR A 51 -1.92 -4.29 17.98
C THR A 51 -2.38 -2.87 17.62
N TYR A 52 -2.96 -2.18 18.60
CA TYR A 52 -3.35 -0.78 18.43
C TYR A 52 -2.14 0.12 18.14
N GLU A 53 -1.05 -0.12 18.84
CA GLU A 53 0.21 0.63 18.72
C GLU A 53 0.77 0.49 17.29
N MET A 54 0.73 -0.72 16.73
CA MET A 54 1.16 -0.95 15.34
C MET A 54 0.32 -0.15 14.34
N ILE A 55 -1.00 -0.07 14.55
CA ILE A 55 -1.90 0.71 13.66
C ILE A 55 -1.61 2.21 13.80
N GLU A 56 -1.36 2.69 15.03
CA GLU A 56 -1.03 4.09 15.30
C GLU A 56 0.31 4.49 14.68
N GLU A 57 1.34 3.64 14.80
CA GLU A 57 2.63 3.82 14.14
C GLU A 57 2.49 3.85 12.61
N CYS A 58 1.76 2.89 12.03
CA CYS A 58 1.48 2.86 10.60
C CYS A 58 0.73 4.11 10.13
N TYR A 59 -0.21 4.62 10.94
CA TYR A 59 -0.97 5.82 10.63
C TYR A 59 -0.06 7.05 10.52
N VAL A 60 0.87 7.24 11.45
CA VAL A 60 1.86 8.33 11.41
C VAL A 60 2.81 8.16 10.22
N PHE A 61 3.29 6.94 9.98
CA PHE A 61 4.17 6.65 8.86
C PHE A 61 3.52 6.96 7.52
N MET A 62 2.26 6.54 7.34
CA MET A 62 1.51 6.84 6.11
C MET A 62 1.18 8.33 5.96
N ALA A 63 0.99 9.08 7.05
CA ALA A 63 0.85 10.54 6.99
C ALA A 63 2.09 11.20 6.38
N HIS A 64 3.29 10.74 6.76
CA HIS A 64 4.54 11.21 6.15
C HIS A 64 4.62 10.85 4.67
N ILE A 65 4.22 9.64 4.29
CA ILE A 65 4.18 9.23 2.87
C ILE A 65 3.22 10.11 2.06
N VAL A 66 2.01 10.38 2.57
CA VAL A 66 1.05 11.26 1.89
C VAL A 66 1.60 12.68 1.76
N ARG A 67 2.28 13.20 2.81
CA ARG A 67 2.95 14.51 2.76
C ARG A 67 4.02 14.56 1.66
N ASP A 68 4.84 13.53 1.55
CA ASP A 68 6.03 13.53 0.69
C ASP A 68 5.72 13.15 -0.76
N TYR A 69 4.73 12.28 -0.97
CA TYR A 69 4.41 11.70 -2.29
C TYR A 69 2.98 11.98 -2.78
N GLY A 70 2.18 12.69 -2.01
CA GLY A 70 0.89 13.23 -2.41
C GLY A 70 -0.28 12.26 -2.37
N GLU A 71 -1.37 12.68 -3.02
CA GLU A 71 -2.71 12.08 -2.91
C GLU A 71 -2.82 10.63 -3.38
N GLN A 72 -1.89 10.13 -4.18
CA GLN A 72 -1.90 8.75 -4.65
C GLN A 72 -1.86 7.72 -3.50
N TYR A 73 -1.37 8.12 -2.33
CA TYR A 73 -1.34 7.28 -1.11
C TYR A 73 -2.49 7.57 -0.15
N LEU A 74 -3.32 8.58 -0.43
CA LEU A 74 -4.45 8.96 0.41
C LEU A 74 -5.44 7.82 0.65
N PRO A 75 -5.79 6.95 -0.32
CA PRO A 75 -6.72 5.84 -0.07
C PRO A 75 -6.24 4.87 1.01
N ILE A 76 -4.93 4.62 1.10
CA ILE A 76 -4.34 3.74 2.13
C ILE A 76 -4.42 4.44 3.49
N PHE A 77 -4.12 5.74 3.53
CA PHE A 77 -4.22 6.53 4.74
C PHE A 77 -5.66 6.61 5.28
N GLU A 78 -6.65 6.81 4.41
CA GLU A 78 -8.07 6.83 4.79
C GLU A 78 -8.54 5.50 5.38
N ARG A 79 -8.05 4.39 4.83
CA ARG A 79 -8.33 3.06 5.38
C ARG A 79 -7.74 2.92 6.79
N LEU A 80 -6.47 3.28 6.99
CA LEU A 80 -5.85 3.24 8.32
C LEU A 80 -6.56 4.16 9.31
N HIS A 81 -6.97 5.36 8.88
CA HIS A 81 -7.74 6.28 9.70
C HIS A 81 -9.04 5.66 10.20
N SER A 82 -9.78 5.02 9.28
CA SER A 82 -11.05 4.36 9.59
C SER A 82 -10.87 3.22 10.58
N GLU A 83 -9.84 2.39 10.40
CA GLU A 83 -9.51 1.30 11.31
C GLU A 83 -9.14 1.83 12.71
N LEU A 84 -8.30 2.87 12.79
CA LEU A 84 -7.91 3.51 14.04
C LEU A 84 -9.11 4.05 14.82
N GLU A 85 -10.06 4.73 14.14
CA GLU A 85 -11.26 5.26 14.78
C GLU A 85 -12.21 4.16 15.28
N VAL A 86 -12.32 3.05 14.55
CA VAL A 86 -13.07 1.87 15.02
C VAL A 86 -12.45 1.31 16.31
N TYR A 87 -11.12 1.19 16.36
CA TYR A 87 -10.43 0.72 17.56
C TYR A 87 -10.63 1.65 18.75
N LYS A 88 -10.41 2.96 18.57
CA LYS A 88 -10.64 3.97 19.64
C LYS A 88 -12.07 3.92 20.17
N LYS A 89 -13.06 3.76 19.29
CA LYS A 89 -14.46 3.65 19.69
C LYS A 89 -14.71 2.38 20.52
N ARG A 90 -14.15 1.24 20.12
CA ARG A 90 -14.26 -0.03 20.87
C ARG A 90 -13.62 0.08 22.25
N GLN A 91 -12.42 0.67 22.34
CA GLN A 91 -11.73 0.85 23.62
C GLN A 91 -12.54 1.74 24.58
N LYS A 92 -13.05 2.89 24.10
CA LYS A 92 -13.92 3.75 24.91
C LYS A 92 -15.16 3.02 25.43
N MET A 93 -15.76 2.16 24.62
CA MET A 93 -16.92 1.36 25.03
C MET A 93 -16.55 0.30 26.05
N LEU A 94 -15.40 -0.36 25.90
CA LEU A 94 -14.88 -1.30 26.88
C LEU A 94 -14.64 -0.61 28.23
N ASP A 95 -13.94 0.53 28.22
CA ASP A 95 -13.66 1.31 29.43
C ASP A 95 -14.96 1.75 30.13
N LYS A 96 -15.96 2.15 29.35
CA LYS A 96 -17.29 2.49 29.86
C LYS A 96 -17.97 1.28 30.50
N ALA A 97 -17.95 0.12 29.86
CA ALA A 97 -18.53 -1.11 30.42
C ALA A 97 -17.85 -1.51 31.73
N LEU A 98 -16.51 -1.45 31.78
CA LEU A 98 -15.73 -1.71 32.99
C LEU A 98 -16.06 -0.70 34.10
N SER A 99 -16.21 0.59 33.76
CA SER A 99 -16.61 1.61 34.74
C SER A 99 -18.02 1.37 35.28
N VAL A 100 -18.97 0.94 34.44
CA VAL A 100 -20.34 0.62 34.86
C VAL A 100 -20.34 -0.57 35.82
N SER A 101 -19.61 -1.64 35.50
CA SER A 101 -19.46 -2.81 36.36
C SER A 101 -18.85 -2.44 37.72
N LYS A 102 -17.75 -1.67 37.74
CA LYS A 102 -17.10 -1.21 38.97
C LYS A 102 -18.03 -0.39 39.88
N LYS A 103 -18.93 0.40 39.29
CA LYS A 103 -19.92 1.20 40.05
C LYS A 103 -21.10 0.38 40.57
N ASN A 104 -21.33 -0.80 40.01
CA ASN A 104 -22.46 -1.67 40.35
C ASN A 104 -21.97 -3.07 40.74
N PRO A 105 -21.18 -3.19 41.83
CA PRO A 105 -20.57 -4.46 42.22
C PRO A 105 -21.61 -5.51 42.62
N ASN A 106 -22.84 -5.15 42.93
CA ASN A 106 -23.84 -6.15 43.35
C ASN A 106 -24.51 -6.90 42.19
N TYR A 107 -24.10 -6.64 40.93
CA TYR A 107 -24.51 -7.41 39.76
C TYR A 107 -23.34 -8.32 39.35
N HIS A 108 -23.31 -9.51 39.94
CA HIS A 108 -22.36 -10.59 39.67
C HIS A 108 -23.13 -11.84 39.28
#